data_AF-A0A7J9HSR3-F1
#
_entry.id   AF-A0A7J9HSR3-F1
#
_cell.length_a   1.000
_cell.length_b   1.000
_cell.length_c   1.000
_cell.angle_alpha   90.00
_cell.angle_beta   90.00
_cell.angle_gamma   90.00
#
_symmetry.space_group_name_H-M   'P 1'
#
loop_
_entity.id
_entity.type
_entity.pdbx_description
1 polymer ?
#
loop_
_entity_poly.entity_id
_entity_poly.type
_entity_poly.pdbx_seq_one_letter_code
_entity_poly.pdbx_strand_id
1 'polypeptide(L)'
;MLEINCSKDIKIQGVIGPCTSLEKKGPNVADTVIGEGNTTAWKMCGLNKSTSLTVLFDLSSTERSNVPGAANSQFYLQFLTSYQDPEGKTMLRVTTVTRQWVDSTVSSEELLRGFDQETAAVVMARITSLKMETEEGFDATRWLDRNLIRLCSKFGDYRKDDPSSFTLNPCFSLFPQFMFNLRRSQFVQVFNNSPDETAYFRMLLNRENITNAAVMIQPSLISYSFNSLPQPALLDVASISADRILLLDSYFSIVVFHGMTIAQWRNMGYQNQPEHRAFAELLQAPQADAQMIIQERFPVPRLVVCDQHGSQARFLLAKLNPSATYNNSSDIAAGSDIIFTDDVSLQVFFEHLQRLAVQS
;
A
#
# COMPACT_ATOMS: atom_id res chain seq x y z
N MET A 1 -8.08 -24.87 -8.15
CA MET A 1 -7.86 -25.32 -6.76
C MET A 1 -6.46 -24.92 -6.36
N LEU A 2 -6.31 -24.29 -5.19
CA LEU A 2 -5.03 -24.06 -4.53
C LEU A 2 -4.92 -25.01 -3.34
N GLU A 3 -3.81 -25.71 -3.22
CA GLU A 3 -3.44 -26.49 -2.05
C GLU A 3 -2.09 -25.99 -1.52
N ILE A 4 -1.96 -25.89 -0.20
CA ILE A 4 -0.76 -25.41 0.45
C ILE A 4 -0.24 -26.47 1.41
N ASN A 5 1.02 -26.86 1.19
CA ASN A 5 1.78 -27.74 2.07
C ASN A 5 2.88 -26.93 2.74
N CYS A 6 3.14 -27.19 4.02
CA CYS A 6 4.20 -26.52 4.77
C CYS A 6 4.88 -27.48 5.74
N SER A 7 6.09 -27.11 6.18
CA SER A 7 6.78 -27.79 7.27
C SER A 7 5.89 -27.92 8.51
N LYS A 8 6.10 -28.98 9.32
CA LYS A 8 5.24 -29.34 10.47
C LYS A 8 5.05 -28.21 11.49
N ASP A 9 6.09 -27.39 11.66
CA ASP A 9 6.14 -26.27 12.61
C ASP A 9 5.40 -25.01 12.13
N ILE A 10 4.80 -25.07 10.94
CA ILE A 10 4.05 -23.97 10.34
C ILE A 10 2.61 -24.42 10.17
N LYS A 11 1.69 -23.59 10.65
CA LYS A 11 0.25 -23.76 10.49
C LYS A 11 -0.30 -22.67 9.60
N ILE A 12 -1.38 -22.95 8.88
CA ILE A 12 -2.05 -22.03 7.98
C ILE A 12 -3.29 -21.48 8.68
N GLN A 13 -3.33 -20.18 8.90
CA GLN A 13 -4.46 -19.47 9.53
C GLN A 13 -5.60 -19.27 8.54
N GLY A 14 -5.26 -19.01 7.28
CA GLY A 14 -6.22 -18.84 6.20
C GLY A 14 -5.70 -17.97 5.08
N VAL A 15 -6.61 -17.64 4.17
CA VAL A 15 -6.33 -16.85 2.97
C VAL A 15 -7.27 -15.66 2.89
N ILE A 16 -6.72 -14.49 2.55
CA ILE A 16 -7.51 -13.31 2.15
C ILE A 16 -7.35 -13.14 0.63
N GLY A 17 -8.48 -13.14 -0.08
CA GLY A 17 -8.55 -12.97 -1.53
C GLY A 17 -9.69 -13.75 -2.17
N PRO A 18 -9.83 -13.73 -3.52
CA PRO A 18 -10.97 -14.31 -4.23
C PRO A 18 -10.91 -15.85 -4.28
N CYS A 19 -11.19 -16.49 -3.16
CA CYS A 19 -11.23 -17.94 -3.02
C CYS A 19 -12.28 -18.37 -2.00
N THR A 20 -12.56 -19.67 -1.94
CA THR A 20 -13.47 -20.28 -0.96
C THR A 20 -12.81 -21.53 -0.38
N SER A 21 -12.94 -21.72 0.93
CA SER A 21 -12.44 -22.92 1.60
C SER A 21 -13.00 -24.23 1.00
N LEU A 22 -12.14 -25.25 0.88
CA LEU A 22 -12.54 -26.63 0.59
C LEU A 22 -12.62 -27.50 1.86
N GLU A 23 -12.49 -26.88 3.04
CA GLU A 23 -12.60 -27.55 4.34
C GLU A 23 -11.69 -28.77 4.53
N LYS A 24 -10.56 -28.82 3.80
CA LYS A 24 -9.56 -29.88 3.89
C LYS A 24 -8.85 -29.76 5.23
N LYS A 25 -9.26 -30.58 6.19
CA LYS A 25 -8.62 -30.67 7.51
C LYS A 25 -7.25 -31.32 7.41
N GLY A 26 -6.38 -31.00 8.36
CA GLY A 26 -5.06 -31.59 8.44
C GLY A 26 -4.22 -30.99 9.57
N PRO A 27 -3.05 -31.58 9.84
CA PRO A 27 -2.17 -31.14 10.93
C PRO A 27 -1.58 -29.74 10.70
N ASN A 28 -1.64 -29.21 9.48
CA ASN A 28 -1.12 -27.89 9.12
C ASN A 28 -2.19 -26.78 9.18
N VAL A 29 -3.42 -27.07 9.62
CA VAL A 29 -4.44 -26.04 9.86
C VAL A 29 -4.19 -25.40 11.24
N ALA A 30 -4.19 -24.07 11.32
CA ALA A 30 -4.02 -23.36 12.59
C ALA A 30 -5.34 -23.26 13.38
N ASP A 31 -5.23 -23.13 14.70
CA ASP A 31 -6.39 -22.90 15.58
C ASP A 31 -6.91 -21.46 15.45
N THR A 32 -6.02 -20.49 15.20
CA THR A 32 -6.40 -19.10 14.94
C THR A 32 -6.69 -18.92 13.46
N VAL A 33 -7.89 -18.44 13.14
CA VAL A 33 -8.36 -18.28 11.76
C VAL A 33 -8.37 -16.81 11.35
N ILE A 34 -7.81 -16.51 10.18
CA ILE A 34 -7.90 -15.19 9.54
C ILE A 34 -8.26 -15.36 8.07
N GLY A 35 -9.35 -14.72 7.63
CA GLY A 35 -9.89 -14.86 6.29
C GLY A 35 -10.57 -16.21 6.07
N GLU A 36 -10.46 -16.74 4.85
CA GLU A 36 -10.92 -18.08 4.48
C GLU A 36 -9.97 -19.12 5.07
N GLY A 37 -10.23 -19.60 6.29
CA GLY A 37 -9.37 -20.54 6.99
C GLY A 37 -9.95 -21.94 7.16
N ASN A 38 -9.54 -22.60 8.25
CA ASN A 38 -10.00 -23.95 8.63
C ASN A 38 -9.75 -25.04 7.56
N THR A 39 -8.76 -24.83 6.69
CA THR A 39 -8.45 -25.68 5.54
C THR A 39 -6.98 -25.53 5.12
N THR A 40 -6.46 -26.49 4.36
CA THR A 40 -5.21 -26.36 3.59
C THR A 40 -5.43 -26.28 2.08
N ALA A 41 -6.70 -26.24 1.64
CA ALA A 41 -7.08 -26.17 0.24
C ALA A 41 -8.26 -25.21 -0.01
N TRP A 42 -8.21 -24.51 -1.14
CA TRP A 42 -9.18 -23.51 -1.57
C TRP A 42 -9.59 -23.70 -3.03
N LYS A 43 -10.85 -23.39 -3.32
CA LYS A 43 -11.36 -23.27 -4.68
C LYS A 43 -11.26 -21.83 -5.14
N MET A 44 -10.78 -21.64 -6.36
CA MET A 44 -10.86 -20.38 -7.10
C MET A 44 -11.60 -20.70 -8.40
N CYS A 45 -12.76 -20.07 -8.61
CA CYS A 45 -13.60 -20.32 -9.79
C CYS A 45 -13.10 -19.56 -11.03
N GLY A 46 -12.40 -18.44 -10.83
CA GLY A 46 -11.74 -17.68 -11.86
C GLY A 46 -10.45 -17.10 -11.30
N LEU A 47 -9.39 -17.15 -12.09
CA LEU A 47 -8.12 -16.51 -11.79
C LEU A 47 -7.48 -16.06 -13.09
N ASN A 48 -6.61 -15.06 -13.00
CA ASN A 48 -5.78 -14.59 -14.09
C ASN A 48 -4.34 -14.38 -13.60
N LYS A 49 -3.48 -13.86 -14.47
CA LYS A 49 -2.06 -13.65 -14.14
C LYS A 49 -1.82 -12.62 -13.03
N SER A 50 -2.76 -11.72 -12.76
CA SER A 50 -2.65 -10.71 -11.70
C SER A 50 -3.30 -11.13 -10.38
N THR A 51 -4.06 -12.23 -10.36
CA THR A 51 -4.75 -12.71 -9.15
C THR A 51 -3.73 -13.07 -8.08
N SER A 52 -3.79 -12.36 -6.97
CA SER A 52 -2.89 -12.50 -5.83
C SER A 52 -3.70 -12.80 -4.58
N LEU A 53 -3.16 -13.68 -3.72
CA LEU A 53 -3.77 -14.08 -2.46
C LEU A 53 -2.82 -13.75 -1.31
N THR A 54 -3.36 -13.32 -0.18
CA THR A 54 -2.60 -13.20 1.08
C THR A 54 -2.81 -14.48 1.89
N VAL A 55 -1.75 -15.26 2.06
CA VAL A 55 -1.76 -16.46 2.92
C VAL A 55 -1.13 -16.09 4.26
N LEU A 56 -1.87 -16.36 5.35
CA LEU A 56 -1.43 -16.08 6.71
C LEU A 56 -1.03 -17.37 7.40
N PHE A 57 0.12 -17.33 8.06
CA PHE A 57 0.73 -18.48 8.72
C PHE A 57 0.91 -18.18 10.20
N ASP A 58 0.82 -19.24 11.01
CA ASP A 58 1.17 -19.24 12.42
C ASP A 58 2.35 -20.18 12.65
N LEU A 59 3.18 -19.86 13.64
CA LEU A 59 4.36 -20.64 14.00
C LEU A 59 4.02 -21.49 15.21
N SER A 60 3.95 -22.81 15.07
CA SER A 60 3.72 -23.69 16.22
C SER A 60 5.00 -23.85 17.02
N SER A 61 5.06 -23.25 18.21
CA SER A 61 6.22 -23.31 19.12
C SER A 61 6.36 -24.65 19.84
N THR A 62 5.35 -25.52 19.78
CA THR A 62 5.18 -26.70 20.63
C THR A 62 6.09 -27.89 20.28
N GLU A 63 6.75 -27.90 19.13
CA GLU A 63 7.69 -28.97 18.73
C GLU A 63 9.15 -28.53 18.57
N ARG A 64 9.55 -27.37 19.12
CA ARG A 64 10.98 -27.05 19.27
C ARG A 64 11.57 -27.90 20.40
N SER A 65 11.73 -29.19 20.16
CA SER A 65 12.64 -30.00 20.94
C SER A 65 14.03 -29.36 20.83
N ASN A 66 14.55 -28.88 21.96
CA ASN A 66 15.95 -28.49 22.16
C ASN A 66 16.88 -29.69 21.88
N VAL A 67 16.94 -30.15 20.63
CA VAL A 67 17.91 -31.14 20.18
C VAL A 67 19.05 -30.36 19.57
N PRO A 68 20.16 -30.12 20.31
CA PRO A 68 21.36 -29.60 19.71
C PRO A 68 21.82 -30.60 18.62
N GLY A 69 21.69 -30.21 17.36
CA GLY A 69 22.16 -31.01 16.21
C GLY A 69 21.11 -31.45 15.17
N ALA A 70 19.84 -31.06 15.24
CA ALA A 70 18.88 -31.37 14.18
C ALA A 70 19.03 -30.45 12.96
N ALA A 71 19.43 -31.04 11.83
CA ALA A 71 20.07 -30.44 10.66
C ALA A 71 19.17 -29.67 9.66
N ASN A 72 18.00 -29.15 10.05
CA ASN A 72 17.21 -28.29 9.15
C ASN A 72 16.90 -26.95 9.80
N SER A 73 17.80 -25.99 9.60
CA SER A 73 17.55 -24.58 9.87
C SER A 73 16.52 -23.96 8.90
N GLN A 74 15.99 -24.74 7.95
CA GLN A 74 15.07 -24.27 6.93
C GLN A 74 13.67 -24.83 7.10
N PHE A 75 12.68 -24.00 6.76
CA PHE A 75 11.31 -24.43 6.53
C PHE A 75 10.94 -24.28 5.05
N TYR A 76 9.88 -25.00 4.67
CA TYR A 76 9.39 -25.06 3.30
C TYR A 76 7.91 -24.72 3.27
N LEU A 77 7.51 -23.96 2.26
CA LEU A 77 6.12 -23.73 1.87
C LEU A 77 5.98 -24.13 0.41
N GLN A 78 4.98 -24.93 0.08
CA GLN A 78 4.71 -25.38 -1.27
C GLN A 78 3.25 -25.07 -1.62
N PHE A 79 3.09 -24.37 -2.73
CA PHE A 79 1.80 -23.95 -3.27
C PHE A 79 1.55 -24.75 -4.55
N LEU A 80 0.41 -25.46 -4.59
CA LEU A 80 -0.02 -26.26 -5.73
C LEU A 80 -1.33 -25.68 -6.26
N THR A 81 -1.27 -25.09 -7.45
CA THR A 81 -2.45 -24.52 -8.11
C THR A 81 -2.82 -25.38 -9.31
N SER A 82 -3.87 -26.19 -9.17
CA SER A 82 -4.49 -26.93 -10.25
C SER A 82 -5.58 -26.08 -10.91
N TYR A 83 -5.50 -25.85 -12.22
CA TYR A 83 -6.46 -25.03 -12.95
C TYR A 83 -6.64 -25.54 -14.38
N GLN A 84 -7.67 -25.03 -15.06
CA GLN A 84 -7.87 -25.25 -16.49
C GLN A 84 -7.38 -24.02 -17.26
N ASP A 85 -6.53 -24.23 -18.26
CA ASP A 85 -6.11 -23.14 -19.16
C ASP A 85 -7.26 -22.76 -20.14
N PRO A 86 -7.15 -21.64 -20.86
CA PRO A 86 -8.17 -21.24 -21.85
C PRO A 86 -8.41 -22.27 -22.95
N GLU A 87 -7.43 -23.13 -23.25
CA GLU A 87 -7.51 -24.21 -24.22
C GLU A 87 -8.18 -25.49 -23.65
N GLY A 88 -8.57 -25.48 -22.38
CA GLY A 88 -9.27 -26.57 -21.72
C GLY A 88 -8.36 -27.62 -21.09
N LYS A 89 -7.04 -27.47 -21.14
CA LYS A 89 -6.08 -28.41 -20.56
C LYS A 89 -6.01 -28.23 -19.05
N THR A 90 -5.88 -29.36 -18.35
CA THR A 90 -5.60 -29.35 -16.92
C THR A 90 -4.13 -29.06 -16.67
N MET A 91 -3.87 -27.98 -15.95
CA MET A 91 -2.53 -27.51 -15.60
C MET A 91 -2.32 -27.62 -14.09
N LEU A 92 -1.08 -27.90 -13.70
CA LEU A 92 -0.63 -27.83 -12.32
C LEU A 92 0.57 -26.89 -12.24
N ARG A 93 0.40 -25.78 -11.50
CA ARG A 93 1.51 -24.88 -11.16
C ARG A 93 1.97 -25.21 -9.75
N VAL A 94 3.25 -25.53 -9.60
CA VAL A 94 3.88 -25.79 -8.29
C VAL A 94 4.88 -24.69 -8.01
N THR A 95 4.85 -24.12 -6.81
CA THR A 95 5.83 -23.15 -6.34
C THR A 95 6.27 -23.55 -4.95
N THR A 96 7.55 -23.84 -4.78
CA THR A 96 8.14 -24.17 -3.48
C THR A 96 9.07 -23.05 -3.07
N VAL A 97 8.87 -22.48 -1.89
CA VAL A 97 9.74 -21.49 -1.28
C VAL A 97 10.34 -22.05 0.00
N THR A 98 11.56 -21.65 0.30
CA THR A 98 12.24 -21.98 1.56
C THR A 98 12.78 -20.72 2.22
N ARG A 99 12.83 -20.74 3.54
CA ARG A 99 13.38 -19.69 4.40
C ARG A 99 14.06 -20.34 5.60
N GLN A 100 14.97 -19.60 6.22
CA GLN A 100 15.67 -20.04 7.42
C GLN A 100 14.93 -19.60 8.68
N TRP A 101 14.95 -20.45 9.69
CA TRP A 101 14.60 -20.11 11.05
C TRP A 101 15.67 -19.21 11.65
N VAL A 102 15.24 -18.12 12.28
CA VAL A 102 16.13 -17.21 13.01
C VAL A 102 15.77 -17.29 14.49
N ASP A 103 16.79 -17.50 15.32
CA ASP A 103 16.65 -17.32 16.76
C ASP A 103 16.81 -15.84 17.10
N SER A 104 15.71 -15.19 17.48
CA SER A 104 15.68 -13.77 17.82
C SER A 104 16.56 -13.41 19.03
N THR A 105 16.96 -14.39 19.84
CA THR A 105 17.90 -14.18 20.95
C THR A 105 19.35 -14.08 20.50
N VAL A 106 19.66 -14.59 19.29
CA VAL A 106 21.02 -14.67 18.74
C VAL A 106 21.24 -13.60 17.67
N SER A 107 20.26 -13.32 16.81
CA SER A 107 20.39 -12.31 15.75
C SER A 107 19.05 -11.62 15.48
N SER A 108 18.83 -10.47 16.12
CA SER A 108 17.70 -9.60 15.79
C SER A 108 17.86 -8.95 14.40
N GLU A 109 19.09 -8.74 13.94
CA GLU A 109 19.38 -8.06 12.67
C GLU A 109 18.93 -8.87 11.44
N GLU A 110 19.09 -10.19 11.45
CA GLU A 110 18.59 -11.05 10.38
C GLU A 110 17.06 -10.99 10.24
N LEU A 111 16.36 -10.92 11.38
CA LEU A 111 14.90 -10.74 11.40
C LEU A 111 14.50 -9.38 10.82
N LEU A 112 15.23 -8.31 11.17
CA LEU A 112 14.98 -6.96 10.63
C LEU A 112 15.14 -6.92 9.11
N ARG A 113 16.19 -7.54 8.57
CA ARG A 113 16.43 -7.62 7.12
C ARG A 113 15.37 -8.44 6.37
N GLY A 114 14.69 -9.34 7.07
CA GLY A 114 13.57 -10.12 6.52
C GLY A 114 12.25 -9.36 6.44
N PHE A 115 12.16 -8.15 7.00
CA PHE A 115 10.94 -7.35 6.99
C PHE A 115 10.76 -6.62 5.65
N ASP A 116 9.68 -6.93 4.96
CA ASP A 116 9.24 -6.23 3.75
C ASP A 116 8.10 -5.28 4.12
N GLN A 117 8.41 -3.99 4.21
CA GLN A 117 7.46 -2.95 4.60
C GLN A 117 6.32 -2.72 3.60
N GLU A 118 6.53 -2.92 2.30
CA GLU A 118 5.46 -2.77 1.30
C GLU A 118 4.47 -3.93 1.42
N THR A 119 4.99 -5.16 1.48
CA THR A 119 4.16 -6.35 1.69
C THR A 119 3.43 -6.26 3.02
N ALA A 120 4.10 -5.84 4.10
CA ALA A 120 3.47 -5.66 5.41
C ALA A 120 2.34 -4.62 5.36
N ALA A 121 2.55 -3.49 4.67
CA ALA A 121 1.52 -2.45 4.53
C ALA A 121 0.28 -2.97 3.80
N VAL A 122 0.47 -3.70 2.69
CA VAL A 122 -0.63 -4.30 1.92
C VAL A 122 -1.36 -5.38 2.74
N VAL A 123 -0.63 -6.24 3.44
CA VAL A 123 -1.23 -7.28 4.30
C VAL A 123 -2.03 -6.63 5.44
N MET A 124 -1.50 -5.58 6.08
CA MET A 124 -2.24 -4.82 7.09
C MET A 124 -3.50 -4.20 6.51
N ALA A 125 -3.45 -3.59 5.32
CA ALA A 125 -4.64 -3.04 4.66
C ALA A 125 -5.71 -4.11 4.41
N ARG A 126 -5.32 -5.31 3.95
CA ARG A 126 -6.22 -6.45 3.73
C ARG A 126 -6.85 -6.96 5.02
N ILE A 127 -6.06 -7.09 6.09
CA ILE A 127 -6.58 -7.51 7.41
C ILE A 127 -7.51 -6.44 7.97
N THR A 128 -7.17 -5.16 7.88
CA THR A 128 -8.05 -4.06 8.30
C THR A 128 -9.36 -4.09 7.54
N SER A 129 -9.31 -4.23 6.20
CA SER A 129 -10.50 -4.35 5.36
C SER A 129 -11.39 -5.51 5.80
N LEU A 130 -10.81 -6.70 6.00
CA LEU A 130 -11.53 -7.88 6.47
C LEU A 130 -12.19 -7.63 7.82
N LYS A 131 -11.44 -7.10 8.80
CA LYS A 131 -11.98 -6.80 10.14
C LYS A 131 -13.12 -5.79 10.08
N MET A 132 -13.01 -4.76 9.26
CA MET A 132 -14.10 -3.79 9.06
C MET A 132 -15.35 -4.41 8.43
N GLU A 133 -15.24 -5.51 7.70
CA GLU A 133 -16.38 -6.24 7.12
C GLU A 133 -16.98 -7.24 8.11
N THR A 134 -16.16 -7.88 8.94
CA THR A 134 -16.59 -9.00 9.78
C THR A 134 -16.86 -8.64 11.25
N GLU A 135 -16.26 -7.57 11.75
CA GLU A 135 -16.34 -7.18 13.17
C GLU A 135 -17.17 -5.91 13.36
N GLU A 136 -18.32 -6.05 14.03
CA GLU A 136 -19.19 -4.91 14.33
C GLU A 136 -18.51 -3.93 15.31
N GLY A 137 -18.56 -2.63 14.99
CA GLY A 137 -17.95 -1.58 15.83
C GLY A 137 -16.41 -1.55 15.80
N PHE A 138 -15.76 -2.23 14.85
CA PHE A 138 -14.30 -2.24 14.74
C PHE A 138 -13.73 -0.86 14.40
N ASP A 139 -12.95 -0.30 15.33
CA ASP A 139 -12.21 0.95 15.15
C ASP A 139 -10.87 0.68 14.42
N ALA A 140 -10.93 0.71 13.10
CA ALA A 140 -9.80 0.45 12.22
C ALA A 140 -8.63 1.40 12.44
N THR A 141 -8.90 2.69 12.61
CA THR A 141 -7.86 3.72 12.81
C THR A 141 -7.10 3.46 14.09
N ARG A 142 -7.81 3.26 15.22
CA ARG A 142 -7.17 2.96 16.49
C ARG A 142 -6.43 1.63 16.48
N TRP A 143 -6.95 0.63 15.78
CA TRP A 143 -6.29 -0.67 15.63
C TRP A 143 -4.96 -0.54 14.85
N LEU A 144 -4.97 0.19 13.73
CA LEU A 144 -3.75 0.49 12.96
C LEU A 144 -2.73 1.26 13.81
N ASP A 145 -3.16 2.35 14.45
CA ASP A 145 -2.29 3.21 15.26
C ASP A 145 -1.64 2.41 16.41
N ARG A 146 -2.40 1.55 17.12
CA ARG A 146 -1.86 0.69 18.19
C ARG A 146 -0.85 -0.33 17.70
N ASN A 147 -1.07 -0.95 16.54
CA ASN A 147 -0.13 -1.91 15.98
C ASN A 147 1.15 -1.23 15.50
N LEU A 148 1.02 -0.04 14.90
CA LEU A 148 2.16 0.76 14.49
C LEU A 148 3.02 1.20 15.68
N ILE A 149 2.40 1.71 16.76
CA ILE A 149 3.13 2.09 17.99
C ILE A 149 3.89 0.89 18.54
N ARG A 150 3.26 -0.29 18.65
CA ARG A 150 3.92 -1.51 19.13
C ARG A 150 5.12 -1.90 18.28
N LEU A 151 5.00 -1.80 16.96
CA LEU A 151 6.08 -2.10 16.03
C LEU A 151 7.23 -1.09 16.20
N CYS A 152 6.93 0.21 16.26
CA CYS A 152 7.91 1.26 16.48
C CYS A 152 8.61 1.19 17.84
N SER A 153 7.89 0.87 18.92
CA SER A 153 8.49 0.64 20.24
C SER A 153 9.38 -0.59 20.28
N LYS A 154 9.03 -1.64 19.51
CA LYS A 154 9.80 -2.89 19.51
C LYS A 154 11.05 -2.82 18.64
N PHE A 155 11.00 -2.11 17.51
CA PHE A 155 12.04 -2.14 16.48
C PHE A 155 12.67 -0.76 16.19
N GLY A 156 12.23 0.30 16.88
CA GLY A 156 12.86 1.61 16.82
C GLY A 156 14.01 1.72 17.82
N ASP A 157 15.01 2.53 17.46
CA ASP A 157 16.11 2.90 18.34
C ASP A 157 15.80 4.25 18.97
N TYR A 158 15.78 4.32 20.29
CA TYR A 158 15.47 5.54 21.04
C TYR A 158 16.00 5.50 22.47
N ARG A 159 16.13 6.68 23.07
CA ARG A 159 16.24 6.88 24.50
C ARG A 159 14.84 7.02 25.09
N LYS A 160 14.59 6.34 26.20
CA LYS A 160 13.31 6.38 26.89
C LYS A 160 12.92 7.83 27.22
N ASP A 161 11.65 8.16 27.00
CA ASP A 161 11.07 9.48 27.25
C ASP A 161 11.70 10.65 26.46
N ASP A 162 12.51 10.36 25.43
CA ASP A 162 13.12 11.37 24.53
C ASP A 162 12.71 11.14 23.06
N PRO A 163 11.61 11.76 22.60
CA PRO A 163 11.11 11.60 21.23
C PRO A 163 12.11 12.00 20.14
N SER A 164 13.02 12.94 20.43
CA SER A 164 13.98 13.45 19.45
C SER A 164 15.06 12.44 19.08
N SER A 165 15.25 11.43 19.91
CA SER A 165 16.21 10.35 19.69
C SER A 165 15.67 9.21 18.81
N PHE A 166 14.37 9.21 18.51
CA PHE A 166 13.72 8.11 17.81
C PHE A 166 14.18 8.00 16.37
N THR A 167 14.66 6.81 16.00
CA THR A 167 15.03 6.46 14.63
C THR A 167 14.53 5.06 14.28
N LEU A 168 14.34 4.81 12.98
CA LEU A 168 13.94 3.51 12.46
C LEU A 168 14.95 3.01 11.45
N ASN A 169 15.18 1.70 11.46
CA ASN A 169 15.95 1.03 10.43
C ASN A 169 15.33 1.29 9.04
N PRO A 170 16.12 1.46 7.96
CA PRO A 170 15.62 1.67 6.61
C PRO A 170 14.60 0.62 6.12
N CYS A 171 14.66 -0.61 6.63
CA CYS A 171 13.68 -1.66 6.31
C CYS A 171 12.27 -1.33 6.83
N PHE A 172 12.14 -0.43 7.80
CA PHE A 172 10.88 -0.03 8.44
C PHE A 172 10.51 1.43 8.21
N SER A 173 11.40 2.26 7.65
CA SER A 173 11.26 3.71 7.65
C SER A 173 10.07 4.24 6.85
N LEU A 174 9.60 3.51 5.84
CA LEU A 174 8.42 3.86 5.05
C LEU A 174 7.12 3.29 5.64
N PHE A 175 7.20 2.27 6.49
CA PHE A 175 6.02 1.63 7.06
C PHE A 175 5.08 2.60 7.82
N PRO A 176 5.57 3.54 8.66
CA PRO A 176 4.71 4.55 9.27
C PRO A 176 4.00 5.44 8.24
N GLN A 177 4.67 5.79 7.14
CA GLN A 177 4.09 6.60 6.07
C GLN A 177 2.97 5.83 5.34
N PHE A 178 3.17 4.53 5.08
CA PHE A 178 2.11 3.68 4.56
C PHE A 178 0.90 3.62 5.51
N MET A 179 1.12 3.49 6.82
CA MET A 179 0.02 3.46 7.80
C MET A 179 -0.71 4.81 7.88
N PHE A 180 0.01 5.93 7.78
CA PHE A 180 -0.58 7.27 7.67
C PHE A 180 -1.49 7.40 6.45
N ASN A 181 -1.04 6.92 5.29
CA ASN A 181 -1.84 6.97 4.07
C ASN A 181 -3.03 5.99 4.13
N LEU A 182 -2.81 4.77 4.66
CA LEU A 182 -3.84 3.75 4.81
C LEU A 182 -5.01 4.21 5.68
N ARG A 183 -4.74 4.76 6.88
CA ARG A 183 -5.78 5.18 7.82
C ARG A 183 -6.66 6.33 7.30
N ARG A 184 -6.16 7.09 6.31
CA ARG A 184 -6.87 8.17 5.60
C ARG A 184 -7.45 7.73 4.25
N SER A 185 -7.09 6.54 3.78
CA SER A 185 -7.54 6.03 2.49
C SER A 185 -9.03 5.69 2.51
N GLN A 186 -9.62 5.59 1.32
CA GLN A 186 -11.01 5.16 1.12
C GLN A 186 -11.28 3.71 1.54
N PHE A 187 -10.25 2.92 1.88
CA PHE A 187 -10.42 1.59 2.46
C PHE A 187 -10.88 1.66 3.92
N VAL A 188 -10.47 2.72 4.64
CA VAL A 188 -10.74 2.95 6.07
C VAL A 188 -11.75 4.09 6.26
N GLN A 189 -11.50 5.26 5.67
CA GLN A 189 -12.41 6.40 5.71
C GLN A 189 -13.44 6.27 4.59
N VAL A 190 -14.53 5.57 4.87
CA VAL A 190 -15.59 5.29 3.88
C VAL A 190 -16.57 6.46 3.70
N PHE A 191 -16.46 7.52 4.51
CA PHE A 191 -17.25 8.73 4.33
C PHE A 191 -17.03 9.32 2.93
N ASN A 192 -18.10 9.83 2.33
CA ASN A 192 -18.10 10.34 0.95
C ASN A 192 -17.88 9.28 -0.15
N ASN A 193 -17.96 7.98 0.19
CA ASN A 193 -18.11 6.89 -0.77
C ASN A 193 -19.47 6.20 -0.56
N SER A 194 -20.06 5.68 -1.63
CA SER A 194 -21.17 4.75 -1.51
C SER A 194 -20.70 3.38 -0.96
N PRO A 195 -21.61 2.57 -0.38
CA PRO A 195 -21.29 1.20 0.00
C PRO A 195 -20.72 0.37 -1.17
N ASP A 196 -21.27 0.55 -2.37
CA ASP A 196 -20.83 -0.17 -3.58
C ASP A 196 -19.42 0.25 -4.02
N GLU A 197 -19.08 1.54 -3.98
CA GLU A 197 -17.72 2.01 -4.25
C GLU A 197 -16.72 1.44 -3.24
N THR A 198 -17.10 1.42 -1.96
CA THR A 198 -16.26 0.85 -0.90
C THR A 198 -16.01 -0.63 -1.16
N ALA A 199 -17.06 -1.40 -1.47
CA ALA A 199 -16.95 -2.81 -1.83
C ALA A 199 -16.07 -3.03 -3.06
N TYR A 200 -16.22 -2.19 -4.09
CA TYR A 200 -15.39 -2.23 -5.30
C TYR A 200 -13.90 -2.01 -5.00
N PHE A 201 -13.57 -1.00 -4.19
CA PHE A 201 -12.18 -0.74 -3.80
C PHE A 201 -11.58 -1.91 -3.02
N ARG A 202 -12.30 -2.42 -2.00
CA ARG A 202 -11.83 -3.52 -1.16
C ARG A 202 -11.69 -4.83 -1.94
N MET A 203 -12.61 -5.11 -2.86
CA MET A 203 -12.51 -6.24 -3.78
C MET A 203 -11.20 -6.19 -4.58
N LEU A 204 -10.83 -5.02 -5.12
CA LEU A 204 -9.61 -4.85 -5.89
C LEU A 204 -8.35 -4.96 -5.02
N LEU A 205 -8.35 -4.34 -3.83
CA LEU A 205 -7.27 -4.49 -2.84
C LEU A 205 -6.98 -5.96 -2.52
N ASN A 206 -8.03 -6.78 -2.42
CA ASN A 206 -7.93 -8.20 -2.05
C ASN A 206 -7.50 -9.13 -3.20
N ARG A 207 -7.46 -8.66 -4.46
CA ARG A 207 -7.03 -9.51 -5.60
C ARG A 207 -5.74 -9.06 -6.28
N GLU A 208 -5.33 -7.80 -6.09
CA GLU A 208 -4.18 -7.23 -6.80
C GLU A 208 -2.83 -7.63 -6.21
N ASN A 209 -1.75 -7.46 -6.98
CA ASN A 209 -0.40 -7.74 -6.48
C ASN A 209 0.08 -6.65 -5.49
N ILE A 210 1.23 -6.88 -4.86
CA ILE A 210 1.79 -5.97 -3.85
C ILE A 210 2.05 -4.57 -4.44
N THR A 211 2.67 -4.49 -5.63
CA THR A 211 2.99 -3.22 -6.28
C THR A 211 1.74 -2.37 -6.53
N ASN A 212 0.70 -2.95 -7.11
CA ASN A 212 -0.56 -2.25 -7.38
C ASN A 212 -1.29 -1.86 -6.09
N ALA A 213 -1.35 -2.77 -5.11
CA ALA A 213 -1.99 -2.50 -3.83
C ALA A 213 -1.23 -1.42 -3.01
N ALA A 214 0.10 -1.37 -3.10
CA ALA A 214 0.90 -0.31 -2.49
C ALA A 214 0.56 1.06 -3.09
N VAL A 215 0.40 1.15 -4.41
CA VAL A 215 -0.07 2.38 -5.09
C VAL A 215 -1.49 2.77 -4.67
N MET A 216 -2.38 1.82 -4.42
CA MET A 216 -3.71 2.12 -3.88
C MET A 216 -3.66 2.77 -2.49
N ILE A 217 -2.70 2.34 -1.65
CA ILE A 217 -2.52 2.85 -0.29
C ILE A 217 -1.80 4.19 -0.32
N GLN A 218 -0.68 4.26 -1.03
CA GLN A 218 0.17 5.43 -1.18
C GLN A 218 0.32 5.75 -2.68
N PRO A 219 -0.54 6.62 -3.23
CA PRO A 219 -0.45 7.06 -4.61
C PRO A 219 0.92 7.59 -4.98
N SER A 220 1.34 7.37 -6.23
CA SER A 220 2.57 7.95 -6.76
C SER A 220 2.29 9.33 -7.38
N LEU A 221 3.26 10.22 -7.26
CA LEU A 221 3.19 11.57 -7.83
C LEU A 221 4.48 11.84 -8.61
N ILE A 222 4.35 12.22 -9.88
CA ILE A 222 5.48 12.58 -10.75
C ILE A 222 5.34 14.04 -11.15
N SER A 223 6.42 14.80 -11.05
CA SER A 223 6.48 16.21 -11.44
C SER A 223 7.21 16.37 -12.78
N TYR A 224 6.62 17.16 -13.66
CA TYR A 224 7.15 17.56 -14.96
C TYR A 224 7.37 19.07 -14.96
N SER A 225 8.55 19.50 -15.39
CA SER A 225 8.90 20.93 -15.50
C SER A 225 9.87 21.15 -16.66
N PHE A 226 10.09 22.40 -17.06
CA PHE A 226 11.09 22.72 -18.08
C PHE A 226 12.53 22.47 -17.63
N ASN A 227 12.79 22.57 -16.32
CA ASN A 227 14.15 22.62 -15.78
C ASN A 227 14.64 21.25 -15.29
N SER A 228 13.81 20.22 -15.38
CA SER A 228 14.14 18.88 -14.90
C SER A 228 13.43 17.81 -15.72
N LEU A 229 14.06 16.63 -15.82
CA LEU A 229 13.36 15.44 -16.28
C LEU A 229 12.19 15.08 -15.32
N PRO A 230 11.22 14.27 -15.78
CA PRO A 230 10.16 13.76 -14.91
C PRO A 230 10.77 13.05 -13.69
N GLN A 231 10.33 13.46 -12.50
CA GLN A 231 10.88 12.93 -11.25
C GLN A 231 9.79 12.70 -10.21
N PRO A 232 9.95 11.70 -9.32
CA PRO A 232 9.05 11.51 -8.20
C PRO A 232 8.95 12.77 -7.33
N ALA A 233 7.73 13.12 -6.95
CA ALA A 233 7.42 14.20 -6.03
C ALA A 233 6.80 13.63 -4.75
N LEU A 234 6.93 14.37 -3.65
CA LEU A 234 6.26 14.00 -2.41
C LEU A 234 4.75 14.10 -2.59
N LEU A 235 3.99 13.16 -2.03
CA LEU A 235 2.53 13.20 -2.00
C LEU A 235 2.05 14.24 -0.98
N ASP A 236 2.34 15.50 -1.27
CA ASP A 236 2.23 16.65 -0.36
C ASP A 236 1.78 17.88 -1.14
N VAL A 237 1.00 18.76 -0.48
CA VAL A 237 0.57 20.02 -1.07
C VAL A 237 1.73 20.92 -1.50
N ALA A 238 2.88 20.82 -0.80
CA ALA A 238 4.10 21.54 -1.15
C ALA A 238 4.67 21.16 -2.53
N SER A 239 4.25 20.02 -3.11
CA SER A 239 4.63 19.64 -4.47
C SER A 239 3.86 20.40 -5.56
N ILE A 240 2.78 21.09 -5.22
CA ILE A 240 2.04 21.92 -6.18
C ILE A 240 2.81 23.21 -6.45
N SER A 241 3.02 23.50 -7.74
CA SER A 241 3.59 24.77 -8.20
C SER A 241 2.90 25.22 -9.48
N ALA A 242 2.81 26.53 -9.69
CA ALA A 242 2.14 27.13 -10.85
C ALA A 242 2.82 26.78 -12.18
N ASP A 243 4.13 26.49 -12.17
CA ASP A 243 4.98 26.25 -13.33
C ASP A 243 5.24 24.76 -13.62
N ARG A 244 4.52 23.84 -12.96
CA ARG A 244 4.72 22.39 -13.08
C ARG A 244 3.45 21.68 -13.52
N ILE A 245 3.63 20.49 -14.09
CA ILE A 245 2.55 19.51 -14.30
C ILE A 245 2.79 18.35 -13.35
N LEU A 246 1.74 17.86 -12.73
CA LEU A 246 1.79 16.68 -11.86
C LEU A 246 0.99 15.54 -12.48
N LEU A 247 1.56 14.34 -12.45
CA LEU A 247 0.87 13.08 -12.75
C LEU A 247 0.70 12.30 -11.45
N LEU A 248 -0.53 12.23 -10.95
CA LEU A 248 -0.90 11.38 -9.82
C LEU A 248 -1.43 10.06 -10.33
N ASP A 249 -0.91 8.96 -9.81
CA ASP A 249 -1.48 7.63 -10.00
C ASP A 249 -1.90 7.05 -8.65
N SER A 250 -3.21 6.89 -8.48
CA SER A 250 -3.84 6.34 -7.26
C SER A 250 -4.44 4.95 -7.49
N TYR A 251 -3.96 4.24 -8.49
CA TYR A 251 -4.50 2.99 -9.04
C TYR A 251 -5.89 3.15 -9.68
N PHE A 252 -6.90 3.66 -8.96
CA PHE A 252 -8.29 3.79 -9.44
C PHE A 252 -8.49 5.02 -10.34
N SER A 253 -7.72 6.08 -10.11
CA SER A 253 -7.72 7.27 -10.97
C SER A 253 -6.30 7.77 -11.24
N ILE A 254 -6.12 8.28 -12.44
CA ILE A 254 -4.92 8.98 -12.89
C ILE A 254 -5.29 10.45 -13.06
N VAL A 255 -4.54 11.35 -12.43
CA VAL A 255 -4.79 12.79 -12.51
C VAL A 255 -3.61 13.47 -13.18
N VAL A 256 -3.87 14.12 -14.32
CA VAL A 256 -2.93 15.06 -14.92
C VAL A 256 -3.35 16.46 -14.50
N PHE A 257 -2.54 17.06 -13.63
CA PHE A 257 -2.80 18.37 -13.02
C PHE A 257 -1.84 19.41 -13.58
N HIS A 258 -2.37 20.50 -14.12
CA HIS A 258 -1.58 21.62 -14.64
C HIS A 258 -1.55 22.75 -13.63
N GLY A 259 -0.35 23.20 -13.25
CA GLY A 259 -0.17 24.44 -12.49
C GLY A 259 -0.75 25.65 -13.23
N MET A 260 -1.09 26.70 -12.49
CA MET A 260 -1.79 27.88 -13.01
C MET A 260 -1.08 28.50 -14.22
N THR A 261 0.25 28.68 -14.19
CA THR A 261 1.03 29.26 -15.29
C THR A 261 1.01 28.36 -16.52
N ILE A 262 1.18 27.04 -16.32
CA ILE A 262 1.09 26.05 -17.40
C ILE A 262 -0.29 26.07 -18.06
N ALA A 263 -1.35 26.09 -17.26
CA ALA A 263 -2.72 26.15 -17.76
C ALA A 263 -2.98 27.45 -18.56
N GLN A 264 -2.47 28.60 -18.09
CA GLN A 264 -2.56 29.87 -18.80
C GLN A 264 -1.86 29.81 -20.18
N TRP A 265 -0.62 29.34 -20.24
CA TRP A 265 0.11 29.19 -21.50
C TRP A 265 -0.57 28.22 -22.47
N ARG A 266 -1.12 27.11 -21.95
CA ARG A 266 -1.89 26.14 -22.75
C ARG A 266 -3.15 26.79 -23.36
N ASN A 267 -3.86 27.60 -22.58
CA ASN A 267 -5.08 28.27 -23.02
C ASN A 267 -4.79 29.42 -24.00
N MET A 268 -3.62 30.05 -23.93
CA MET A 268 -3.13 31.01 -24.94
C MET A 268 -2.67 30.33 -26.24
N GLY A 269 -2.59 29.00 -26.28
CA GLY A 269 -2.25 28.26 -27.48
C GLY A 269 -0.75 28.27 -27.83
N TYR A 270 0.13 28.54 -26.86
CA TYR A 270 1.57 28.58 -27.09
C TYR A 270 2.11 27.26 -27.65
N GLN A 271 1.57 26.12 -27.25
CA GLN A 271 1.94 24.80 -27.77
C GLN A 271 1.74 24.64 -29.28
N ASN A 272 0.93 25.48 -29.92
CA ASN A 272 0.70 25.44 -31.37
C ASN A 272 1.72 26.27 -32.15
N GLN A 273 2.55 27.06 -31.45
CA GLN A 273 3.53 27.94 -32.07
C GLN A 273 4.86 27.18 -32.26
N PRO A 274 5.51 27.30 -33.44
CA PRO A 274 6.74 26.56 -33.73
C PRO A 274 7.89 26.91 -32.78
N GLU A 275 7.89 28.14 -32.24
CA GLU A 275 8.88 28.64 -31.29
C GLU A 275 8.76 27.99 -29.90
N HIS A 276 7.60 27.40 -29.59
CA HIS A 276 7.27 26.84 -28.27
C HIS A 276 7.10 25.31 -28.31
N ARG A 277 7.85 24.64 -29.20
CA ARG A 277 7.85 23.16 -29.30
C ARG A 277 8.12 22.46 -27.96
N ALA A 278 9.06 22.98 -27.16
CA ALA A 278 9.36 22.42 -25.84
C ALA A 278 8.15 22.43 -24.90
N PHE A 279 7.27 23.42 -25.01
CA PHE A 279 6.04 23.47 -24.21
C PHE A 279 5.01 22.42 -24.67
N ALA A 280 4.90 22.20 -25.98
CA ALA A 280 4.07 21.11 -26.52
C ALA A 280 4.56 19.74 -26.02
N GLU A 281 5.88 19.52 -26.01
CA GLU A 281 6.50 18.29 -25.49
C GLU A 281 6.25 18.13 -23.97
N LEU A 282 6.35 19.21 -23.19
CA LEU A 282 6.04 19.21 -21.76
C LEU A 282 4.58 18.82 -21.47
N LEU A 283 3.62 19.33 -22.24
CA LEU A 283 2.20 18.97 -22.10
C LEU A 283 1.93 17.51 -22.49
N GLN A 284 2.67 16.99 -23.48
CA GLN A 284 2.45 15.64 -24.01
C GLN A 284 3.05 14.54 -23.12
N ALA A 285 4.18 14.79 -22.47
CA ALA A 285 4.89 13.80 -21.63
C ALA A 285 3.98 13.14 -20.56
N PRO A 286 3.28 13.87 -19.67
CA PRO A 286 2.42 13.25 -18.66
C PRO A 286 1.20 12.54 -19.27
N GLN A 287 0.75 12.94 -20.47
CA GLN A 287 -0.33 12.26 -21.19
C GLN A 287 0.13 10.90 -21.73
N ALA A 288 1.36 10.84 -22.26
CA ALA A 288 1.94 9.59 -22.72
C ALA A 288 2.11 8.59 -21.57
N ASP A 289 2.66 9.04 -20.44
CA ASP A 289 2.85 8.21 -19.25
C ASP A 289 1.49 7.76 -18.67
N ALA A 290 0.51 8.65 -18.58
CA ALA A 290 -0.85 8.28 -18.19
C ALA A 290 -1.44 7.21 -19.11
N GLN A 291 -1.27 7.35 -20.42
CA GLN A 291 -1.80 6.40 -21.40
C GLN A 291 -1.13 5.02 -21.29
N MET A 292 0.17 4.95 -20.99
CA MET A 292 0.86 3.69 -20.74
C MET A 292 0.26 2.97 -19.53
N ILE A 293 0.05 3.68 -18.42
CA ILE A 293 -0.57 3.11 -17.21
C ILE A 293 -1.99 2.62 -17.52
N ILE A 294 -2.79 3.40 -18.27
CA ILE A 294 -4.16 3.05 -18.65
C ILE A 294 -4.22 1.77 -19.49
N GLN A 295 -3.25 1.55 -20.39
CA GLN A 295 -3.24 0.39 -21.28
C GLN A 295 -2.94 -0.92 -20.55
N GLU A 296 -2.08 -0.88 -19.52
CA GLU A 296 -1.68 -2.08 -18.78
C GLU A 296 -2.64 -2.42 -17.64
N ARG A 297 -3.32 -1.43 -17.08
CA ARG A 297 -4.12 -1.61 -15.86
C ARG A 297 -5.51 -2.15 -16.14
N PHE A 298 -5.90 -3.13 -15.32
CA PHE A 298 -7.28 -3.60 -15.23
C PHE A 298 -7.76 -3.55 -13.79
N PRO A 299 -8.95 -2.96 -13.51
CA PRO A 299 -9.81 -2.25 -14.45
C PRO A 299 -9.19 -0.92 -14.92
N VAL A 300 -9.72 -0.41 -16.04
CA VAL A 300 -9.24 0.86 -16.62
C VAL A 300 -9.44 1.99 -15.59
N PRO A 301 -8.39 2.72 -15.21
CA PRO A 301 -8.51 3.80 -14.24
C PRO A 301 -9.20 5.01 -14.87
N ARG A 302 -9.89 5.79 -14.03
CA ARG A 302 -10.48 7.06 -14.46
C ARG A 302 -9.37 8.08 -14.71
N LEU A 303 -9.24 8.55 -15.95
CA LEU A 303 -8.38 9.70 -16.28
C LEU A 303 -9.09 11.01 -15.92
N VAL A 304 -8.41 11.87 -15.18
CA VAL A 304 -8.85 13.21 -14.82
C VAL A 304 -7.79 14.19 -15.29
N VAL A 305 -8.15 15.09 -16.20
CA VAL A 305 -7.28 16.20 -16.61
C VAL A 305 -7.85 17.47 -16.02
N CYS A 306 -7.04 18.20 -15.26
CA CYS A 306 -7.48 19.39 -14.55
C CYS A 306 -6.38 20.43 -14.43
N ASP A 307 -6.80 21.64 -14.05
CA ASP A 307 -5.94 22.78 -13.82
C ASP A 307 -6.03 23.18 -12.35
N GLN A 308 -5.00 23.87 -11.85
CA GLN A 308 -5.00 24.50 -10.54
C GLN A 308 -6.23 25.40 -10.35
N HIS A 309 -6.88 25.29 -9.19
CA HIS A 309 -8.16 25.92 -8.85
C HIS A 309 -9.39 25.44 -9.67
N GLY A 310 -9.24 24.46 -10.56
CA GLY A 310 -10.37 23.80 -11.23
C GLY A 310 -11.12 22.83 -10.32
N SER A 311 -12.41 22.60 -10.57
CA SER A 311 -13.25 21.74 -9.72
C SER A 311 -12.76 20.29 -9.60
N GLN A 312 -12.17 19.75 -10.68
CA GLN A 312 -11.62 18.39 -10.71
C GLN A 312 -10.26 18.27 -10.00
N ALA A 313 -9.59 19.39 -9.67
CA ALA A 313 -8.33 19.37 -8.92
C ALA A 313 -8.50 18.73 -7.52
N ARG A 314 -9.73 18.68 -6.99
CA ARG A 314 -10.05 17.98 -5.74
C ARG A 314 -9.63 16.52 -5.73
N PHE A 315 -9.56 15.85 -6.89
CA PHE A 315 -9.09 14.46 -6.99
C PHE A 315 -7.60 14.33 -6.65
N LEU A 316 -6.80 15.37 -6.94
CA LEU A 316 -5.42 15.46 -6.47
C LEU A 316 -5.38 15.84 -4.99
N LEU A 317 -6.02 16.96 -4.63
CA LEU A 317 -5.91 17.56 -3.29
C LEU A 317 -6.34 16.60 -2.18
N ALA A 318 -7.39 15.80 -2.40
CA ALA A 318 -7.86 14.82 -1.42
C ALA A 318 -6.85 13.69 -1.12
N LYS A 319 -5.83 13.50 -1.97
CA LYS A 319 -4.79 12.48 -1.80
C LYS A 319 -3.49 13.04 -1.20
N LEU A 320 -3.31 14.36 -1.16
CA LEU A 320 -2.08 14.97 -0.69
C LEU A 320 -2.03 15.07 0.84
N ASN A 321 -0.82 15.07 1.38
CA ASN A 321 -0.56 15.46 2.76
C ASN A 321 -0.81 16.97 2.95
N PRO A 322 -1.66 17.39 3.91
CA PRO A 322 -1.92 18.80 4.21
C PRO A 322 -0.80 19.37 5.09
N SER A 323 0.43 19.48 4.57
CA SER A 323 1.55 20.12 5.28
C SER A 323 1.35 21.63 5.46
N ALA A 324 0.64 22.26 4.53
CA ALA A 324 0.20 23.65 4.59
C ALA A 324 -1.33 23.71 4.77
N THR A 325 -1.76 24.18 5.94
CA THR A 325 -3.19 24.34 6.31
C THR A 325 -3.48 25.80 6.67
N TYR A 326 -4.77 26.17 6.66
CA TYR A 326 -5.21 27.52 7.03
C TYR A 326 -4.85 27.90 8.48
N ASN A 327 -4.60 26.92 9.35
CA ASN A 327 -4.19 27.15 10.74
C ASN A 327 -2.72 27.63 10.87
N ASN A 328 -1.87 27.34 9.88
CA ASN A 328 -0.45 27.70 9.84
C ASN A 328 -0.13 28.75 8.76
N SER A 329 -1.11 29.58 8.38
CA SER A 329 -1.04 30.47 7.22
C SER A 329 0.07 31.51 7.26
N SER A 330 0.71 31.74 8.41
CA SER A 330 1.78 32.73 8.59
C SER A 330 3.14 32.32 7.99
N ASP A 331 3.40 31.02 7.80
CA ASP A 331 4.68 30.49 7.28
C ASP A 331 4.62 30.03 5.82
N ILE A 332 3.51 30.32 5.14
CA ILE A 332 3.21 29.82 3.80
C ILE A 332 3.80 30.78 2.76
N ALA A 333 4.72 30.26 1.92
CA ALA A 333 5.30 31.03 0.82
C ALA A 333 4.20 31.52 -0.13
N ALA A 334 4.29 32.78 -0.56
CA ALA A 334 3.31 33.39 -1.46
C ALA A 334 3.14 32.54 -2.74
N GLY A 335 1.91 32.06 -2.98
CA GLY A 335 1.56 31.25 -4.16
C GLY A 335 1.55 29.73 -3.93
N SER A 336 1.76 29.24 -2.71
CA SER A 336 1.57 27.82 -2.39
C SER A 336 0.09 27.49 -2.12
N ASP A 337 -0.34 26.30 -2.53
CA ASP A 337 -1.71 25.84 -2.30
C ASP A 337 -1.91 25.44 -0.84
N ILE A 338 -3.13 25.64 -0.34
CA ILE A 338 -3.54 25.30 1.02
C ILE A 338 -4.66 24.27 0.93
N ILE A 339 -4.55 23.19 1.71
CA ILE A 339 -5.63 22.22 1.84
C ILE A 339 -6.49 22.59 3.04
N PHE A 340 -7.79 22.78 2.80
CA PHE A 340 -8.78 23.04 3.85
C PHE A 340 -9.28 21.70 4.40
N THR A 341 -8.61 21.20 5.44
CA THR A 341 -8.99 19.99 6.17
C THR A 341 -8.58 20.08 7.62
N ASP A 342 -9.31 19.38 8.50
CA ASP A 342 -8.94 19.13 9.90
C ASP A 342 -8.02 17.91 10.05
N ASP A 343 -7.70 17.24 8.93
CA ASP A 343 -6.80 16.09 8.94
C ASP A 343 -5.39 16.46 9.41
N VAL A 344 -4.83 15.57 10.22
CA VAL A 344 -3.46 15.70 10.73
C VAL A 344 -2.46 15.53 9.57
N SER A 345 -1.42 16.38 9.55
CA SER A 345 -0.32 16.28 8.60
C SER A 345 0.62 15.11 8.95
N LEU A 346 1.38 14.63 7.98
CA LEU A 346 2.34 13.55 8.15
C LEU A 346 3.37 13.88 9.25
N GLN A 347 3.82 15.14 9.31
CA GLN A 347 4.77 15.58 10.33
C GLN A 347 4.18 15.43 11.74
N VAL A 348 2.98 15.97 11.98
CA VAL A 348 2.31 15.86 13.28
C VAL A 348 2.04 14.39 13.62
N PHE A 349 1.63 13.57 12.64
CA PHE A 349 1.48 12.13 12.84
C PHE A 349 2.78 11.47 13.33
N PHE A 350 3.92 11.77 12.70
CA PHE A 350 5.22 11.25 13.13
C PHE A 350 5.62 11.73 14.52
N GLU A 351 5.43 13.01 14.84
CA GLU A 351 5.73 13.54 16.18
C GLU A 351 4.92 12.81 17.27
N HIS A 352 3.64 12.55 17.02
CA HIS A 352 2.79 11.81 17.94
C HIS A 352 3.23 10.33 18.04
N LEU A 353 3.56 9.69 16.93
CA LEU A 353 4.07 8.32 16.90
C LEU A 353 5.37 8.20 17.70
N GLN A 354 6.31 9.11 17.49
CA GLN A 354 7.59 9.15 18.22
C GLN A 354 7.36 9.29 19.72
N ARG A 355 6.52 10.24 20.14
CA ARG A 355 6.19 10.44 21.57
C ARG A 355 5.63 9.18 22.22
N LEU A 356 4.71 8.48 21.54
CA LEU A 356 4.09 7.26 22.09
C LEU A 356 5.03 6.05 22.04
N ALA A 357 5.89 5.97 21.01
CA ALA A 357 6.82 4.88 20.85
C ALA A 357 7.86 4.84 21.99
N VAL A 358 8.39 6.01 22.38
CA VAL A 358 9.44 6.12 23.41
C VAL A 358 8.94 6.01 24.86
N GLN A 359 7.61 6.06 25.05
CA GLN A 359 6.95 5.94 26.36
C GLN A 359 6.57 4.50 26.71
N SER A 360 6.59 3.59 25.73
CA SER A 360 6.11 2.20 25.87
C SER A 360 7.09 1.28 26.58
#